data_AF-A0A7J8Y450-F1
#
_entry.id   AF-A0A7J8Y450-F1
#
_cell.length_a   1.000
_cell.length_b   1.000
_cell.length_c   1.000
_cell.angle_alpha   90.00
_cell.angle_beta   90.00
_cell.angle_gamma   90.00
#
_symmetry.space_group_name_H-M   'P 1'
#
loop_
_entity.id
_entity.type
_entity.pdbx_description
1 polymer ?
#
loop_
_entity_poly.entity_id
_entity_poly.type
_entity_poly.pdbx_seq_one_letter_code
_entity_poly.pdbx_strand_id
1 'polypeptide(L)'
;MALLLALVILSIYLFRNTTPQQESSGLGRATSACITVAAFLLGALCSGVAGYVGMWVSVRANVRVSSAARRSAREALQIAVRAGGFSALVVVGMAVIGIAILYATFYVWLGVDSPGSMKNQ
;
A
#
# COMPACT_ATOMS: atom_id res chain seq x y z
N MET A 1 -3.80 15.00 2.21
CA MET A 1 -3.10 14.39 3.38
C MET A 1 -1.85 13.61 3.02
N ALA A 2 -1.83 12.78 1.96
CA ALA A 2 -0.62 12.03 1.57
C ALA A 2 0.62 12.92 1.37
N LEU A 3 0.47 14.11 0.77
CA LEU A 3 1.58 15.08 0.62
C LEU A 3 2.10 15.63 1.95
N LEU A 4 1.22 15.86 2.93
CA LEU A 4 1.61 16.29 4.28
C LEU A 4 2.42 15.20 4.99
N LEU A 5 1.97 13.94 4.91
CA LEU A 5 2.69 12.81 5.50
C LEU A 5 4.03 12.55 4.79
N ALA A 6 4.10 12.71 3.48
CA ALA A 6 5.36 12.62 2.72
C ALA A 6 6.38 13.69 3.17
N LEU A 7 5.92 14.93 3.41
CA LEU A 7 6.76 16.00 3.94
C LEU A 7 7.22 15.73 5.38
N VAL A 8 6.36 15.13 6.22
CA VAL A 8 6.73 14.71 7.57
C VAL A 8 7.76 13.58 7.55
N ILE A 9 7.59 12.57 6.69
CA ILE A 9 8.55 11.48 6.51
C ILE A 9 9.89 12.01 6.03
N LEU A 10 9.90 12.93 5.06
CA LEU A 10 11.10 13.58 4.55
C LEU A 10 11.79 14.45 5.62
N SER A 11 11.01 15.16 6.43
CA SER A 11 11.53 15.98 7.54
C SER A 11 12.14 15.12 8.65
N ILE A 12 11.50 13.99 8.99
CA ILE A 12 12.03 13.00 9.94
C ILE A 12 13.33 12.39 9.41
N TYR A 13 13.38 12.00 8.13
CA TYR A 13 14.60 11.42 7.55
C TYR A 13 15.75 12.42 7.39
N LEU A 14 15.46 13.71 7.21
CA LEU A 14 16.49 14.77 7.16
C LEU A 14 17.09 15.10 8.54
N PHE A 15 16.30 15.01 9.61
CA PHE A 15 16.75 15.27 10.99
C PHE A 15 17.23 14.04 11.76
N ARG A 16 17.06 12.83 11.20
CA ARG A 16 17.49 11.58 11.84
C ARG A 16 19.01 11.38 11.68
N ASN A 17 19.73 11.30 12.80
CA ASN A 17 21.13 10.88 12.81
C ASN A 17 21.27 9.42 12.32
N THR A 18 22.29 9.16 11.51
CA THR A 18 22.58 7.86 10.89
C THR A 18 22.85 6.78 11.92
N THR A 19 22.08 5.69 11.86
CA THR A 19 22.37 4.43 12.55
C THR A 19 23.60 3.73 11.91
N PRO A 20 24.45 3.03 12.69
CA PRO A 20 25.71 2.45 12.22
C PRO A 20 25.57 1.45 11.05
N GLN A 21 24.44 0.76 10.92
CA GLN A 21 24.15 -0.14 9.79
C GLN A 21 23.95 0.59 8.44
N GLN A 22 23.67 1.89 8.44
CA GLN A 22 23.47 2.69 7.22
C GLN A 22 24.78 3.21 6.63
N GLU A 23 25.87 3.25 7.40
CA GLU A 23 27.21 3.54 6.88
C GLU A 23 27.85 2.32 6.22
N SER A 24 27.67 1.11 6.77
CA SER A 24 28.22 -0.13 6.20
C SER A 24 27.61 -0.55 4.85
N SER A 25 26.47 0.05 4.46
CA SER A 25 25.75 -0.29 3.21
C SER A 25 26.05 0.67 2.05
N GLY A 26 26.91 1.68 2.23
CA GLY A 26 27.35 2.59 1.16
C GLY A 26 26.25 3.47 0.55
N LEU A 27 25.04 3.43 1.11
CA LEU A 27 23.86 4.14 0.61
C LEU A 27 23.72 5.48 1.34
N GLY A 28 24.09 6.57 0.66
CA GLY A 28 23.99 7.93 1.21
C GLY A 28 22.60 8.27 1.73
N ARG A 29 22.52 9.12 2.77
CA ARG A 29 21.28 9.54 3.46
C ARG A 29 20.16 9.98 2.50
N ALA A 30 20.52 10.59 1.39
CA ALA A 30 19.57 11.05 0.37
C ALA A 30 18.89 9.89 -0.39
N THR A 31 19.62 8.80 -0.66
CA THR A 31 19.07 7.66 -1.41
C THR A 31 18.03 6.89 -0.58
N SER A 32 18.29 6.61 0.69
CA SER A 32 17.32 5.92 1.56
C SER A 32 16.06 6.76 1.79
N ALA A 33 16.20 8.08 1.88
CA ALA A 33 15.08 9.01 1.91
C ALA A 33 14.26 8.97 0.60
N CYS A 34 14.92 9.05 -0.57
CA CYS A 34 14.24 8.98 -1.87
C CYS A 34 13.46 7.67 -2.05
N ILE A 35 14.05 6.53 -1.68
CA ILE A 35 13.42 5.21 -1.79
C ILE A 35 12.18 5.12 -0.90
N THR A 36 12.28 5.59 0.36
CA THR A 36 11.15 5.56 1.31
C THR A 36 10.00 6.47 0.84
N VAL A 37 10.32 7.65 0.31
CA VAL A 37 9.30 8.58 -0.22
C VAL A 37 8.64 8.01 -1.47
N ALA A 38 9.39 7.41 -2.39
CA ALA A 38 8.84 6.77 -3.59
C ALA A 38 7.92 5.59 -3.24
N ALA A 39 8.35 4.73 -2.31
CA ALA A 39 7.54 3.64 -1.77
C ALA A 39 6.23 4.14 -1.14
N PHE A 40 6.31 5.20 -0.33
CA PHE A 40 5.14 5.81 0.31
C PHE A 40 4.16 6.39 -0.71
N LEU A 41 4.66 7.11 -1.73
CA LEU A 41 3.81 7.69 -2.78
C LEU A 41 3.12 6.60 -3.60
N LEU A 42 3.83 5.54 -3.96
CA LEU A 42 3.25 4.40 -4.68
C LEU A 42 2.16 3.72 -3.84
N GLY A 43 2.42 3.48 -2.54
CA GLY A 43 1.43 2.93 -1.62
C GLY A 43 0.20 3.85 -1.46
N ALA A 44 0.41 5.16 -1.36
CA ALA A 44 -0.67 6.14 -1.24
C ALA A 44 -1.56 6.17 -2.50
N LEU A 45 -0.97 6.10 -3.69
CA LEU A 45 -1.72 6.01 -4.96
C LEU A 45 -2.53 4.71 -5.02
N CYS A 46 -1.91 3.58 -4.70
CA CYS A 46 -2.59 2.27 -4.67
C CYS A 46 -3.77 2.26 -3.69
N SER A 47 -3.58 2.83 -2.50
CA SER A 47 -4.63 2.95 -1.48
C SER A 47 -5.80 3.84 -1.94
N GLY A 48 -5.51 4.97 -2.58
CA GLY A 48 -6.52 5.86 -3.15
C GLY A 48 -7.38 5.17 -4.21
N VAL A 49 -6.75 4.42 -5.11
CA VAL A 49 -7.45 3.64 -6.15
C VAL A 49 -8.31 2.54 -5.52
N ALA A 50 -7.77 1.77 -4.58
CA ALA A 50 -8.52 0.72 -3.89
C ALA A 50 -9.73 1.28 -3.13
N GLY A 51 -9.57 2.42 -2.47
CA GLY A 51 -10.67 3.12 -1.78
C GLY A 51 -11.76 3.59 -2.72
N TYR A 52 -11.40 4.17 -3.88
CA TYR A 52 -12.37 4.60 -4.89
C TYR A 52 -13.18 3.42 -5.46
N VAL A 53 -12.50 2.33 -5.82
CA VAL A 53 -13.16 1.12 -6.32
C VAL A 53 -14.09 0.51 -5.26
N GLY A 54 -13.65 0.44 -4.00
CA GLY A 54 -14.47 -0.04 -2.90
C GLY A 54 -15.73 0.81 -2.66
N MET A 55 -15.60 2.14 -2.74
CA MET A 55 -16.74 3.06 -2.63
C MET A 55 -17.74 2.87 -3.77
N TRP A 56 -17.25 2.71 -5.00
CA TRP A 56 -18.09 2.53 -6.17
C TRP A 56 -18.92 1.23 -6.11
N VAL A 57 -18.32 0.14 -5.66
CA VAL A 57 -19.02 -1.14 -5.43
C VAL A 57 -20.03 -1.01 -4.29
N SER A 58 -19.63 -0.36 -3.19
CA SER A 58 -20.48 -0.20 -2.00
C SER A 58 -21.76 0.58 -2.29
N VAL A 59 -21.67 1.70 -3.03
CA VAL A 59 -22.84 2.51 -3.39
C VAL A 59 -23.85 1.70 -4.20
N ARG A 60 -23.37 0.92 -5.19
CA ARG A 60 -24.23 0.06 -6.02
C ARG A 60 -24.83 -1.10 -5.23
N ALA A 61 -24.07 -1.66 -4.29
CA ALA A 61 -24.56 -2.70 -3.41
C ALA A 61 -25.67 -2.19 -2.48
N ASN A 62 -25.51 -0.99 -1.90
CA ASN A 62 -26.50 -0.40 -0.99
C ASN A 62 -27.88 -0.26 -1.62
N VAL A 63 -27.95 0.13 -2.90
CA VAL A 63 -29.23 0.23 -3.64
C VAL A 63 -29.87 -1.15 -3.87
N ARG A 64 -29.07 -2.19 -4.12
CA ARG A 64 -29.58 -3.57 -4.29
C ARG A 64 -30.05 -4.16 -2.97
N VAL A 65 -29.31 -3.91 -1.89
CA VAL A 65 -29.65 -4.36 -0.53
C VAL A 65 -30.95 -3.69 -0.06
N SER A 66 -31.13 -2.38 -0.27
CA SER A 66 -32.36 -1.69 0.11
C SER A 66 -33.58 -2.18 -0.68
N SER A 67 -33.42 -2.46 -1.97
CA SER A 67 -34.48 -3.06 -2.79
C SER A 67 -34.84 -4.48 -2.32
N ALA A 68 -33.86 -5.30 -1.93
CA ALA A 68 -34.10 -6.65 -1.42
C ALA A 68 -34.68 -6.64 0.00
N ALA A 69 -34.31 -5.67 0.84
CA ALA A 69 -34.83 -5.52 2.20
C ALA A 69 -36.34 -5.30 2.24
N ARG A 70 -36.91 -4.71 1.18
CA ARG A 70 -38.36 -4.57 1.02
C ARG A 70 -39.09 -5.90 0.78
N ARG A 71 -38.38 -6.95 0.36
CA ARG A 71 -38.94 -8.29 0.10
C ARG A 71 -38.60 -9.26 1.21
N SER A 72 -37.33 -9.31 1.62
CA SER A 72 -36.85 -10.25 2.65
C SER A 72 -35.56 -9.76 3.28
N ALA A 73 -35.51 -9.76 4.62
CA ALA A 73 -34.30 -9.46 5.37
C ALA A 73 -33.18 -10.50 5.11
N ARG A 74 -33.53 -11.77 4.91
CA ARG A 74 -32.57 -12.85 4.62
C ARG A 74 -31.88 -12.62 3.28
N GLU A 75 -32.64 -12.22 2.27
CA GLU A 75 -32.12 -11.93 0.93
C GLU A 75 -31.20 -10.69 0.96
N ALA A 76 -31.63 -9.62 1.64
CA ALA A 76 -30.84 -8.41 1.80
C ALA A 76 -29.49 -8.66 2.48
N LEU A 77 -29.49 -9.46 3.56
CA LEU A 77 -28.27 -9.82 4.28
C LEU A 77 -27.31 -10.62 3.40
N GLN A 78 -27.83 -11.55 2.60
CA GLN A 78 -27.01 -12.36 1.70
C GLN A 78 -26.32 -11.52 0.61
N ILE A 79 -27.02 -10.49 0.09
CA ILE A 79 -26.46 -9.54 -0.87
C ILE A 79 -25.41 -8.66 -0.19
N ALA A 80 -25.67 -8.17 1.02
CA ALA A 80 -24.76 -7.32 1.78
C ALA A 80 -23.43 -8.03 2.09
N VAL A 81 -23.49 -9.28 2.56
CA VAL A 81 -22.28 -10.07 2.88
C VAL A 81 -21.46 -10.37 1.62
N ARG A 82 -22.11 -10.73 0.51
CA ARG A 82 -21.41 -10.97 -0.77
C ARG A 82 -20.72 -9.71 -1.30
N ALA A 83 -21.39 -8.56 -1.21
CA ALA A 83 -20.82 -7.29 -1.61
C ALA A 83 -19.62 -6.89 -0.73
N GLY A 84 -19.74 -7.08 0.59
CA GLY A 84 -18.64 -6.84 1.53
C GLY A 84 -17.42 -7.73 1.26
N GLY A 85 -17.65 -9.03 1.02
CA GLY A 85 -16.59 -9.97 0.67
C GLY A 85 -15.83 -9.59 -0.61
N PHE A 86 -16.55 -9.15 -1.65
CA PHE A 86 -15.91 -8.69 -2.89
C PHE A 86 -15.05 -7.43 -2.67
N SER A 87 -15.55 -6.46 -1.90
CA SER A 87 -14.77 -5.25 -1.57
C SER A 87 -13.46 -5.60 -0.85
N ALA A 88 -13.51 -6.54 0.11
CA ALA A 88 -12.32 -7.01 0.82
C ALA A 88 -11.30 -7.68 -0.12
N LEU A 89 -11.76 -8.54 -1.04
CA LEU A 89 -10.87 -9.20 -2.02
C LEU A 89 -10.16 -8.20 -2.94
N VAL A 90 -10.86 -7.14 -3.38
CA VAL A 90 -10.25 -6.09 -4.20
C VAL A 90 -9.17 -5.33 -3.42
N VAL A 91 -9.43 -4.98 -2.17
CA VAL A 91 -8.44 -4.28 -1.32
C VAL A 91 -7.22 -5.15 -1.07
N VAL A 92 -7.40 -6.44 -0.74
CA VAL A 92 -6.30 -7.38 -0.53
C VAL A 92 -5.51 -7.59 -1.82
N GLY A 93 -6.18 -7.76 -2.96
CA GLY A 93 -5.53 -7.91 -4.26
C GLY A 93 -4.66 -6.70 -4.61
N MET A 94 -5.17 -5.48 -4.41
CA MET A 94 -4.40 -4.26 -4.62
C MET A 94 -3.21 -4.14 -3.66
N ALA A 95 -3.36 -4.55 -2.40
CA ALA A 95 -2.27 -4.56 -1.44
C ALA A 95 -1.14 -5.53 -1.86
N VAL A 96 -1.48 -6.75 -2.24
CA VAL A 96 -0.50 -7.77 -2.68
C VAL A 96 0.21 -7.31 -3.95
N ILE A 97 -0.52 -6.78 -4.94
CA ILE A 97 0.08 -6.24 -6.17
C ILE A 97 1.00 -5.06 -5.84
N GLY A 98 0.57 -4.14 -4.97
CA GLY A 98 1.39 -3.00 -4.57
C GLY A 98 2.70 -3.41 -3.91
N ILE A 99 2.66 -4.39 -3.00
CA ILE A 99 3.85 -4.94 -2.33
C ILE A 99 4.74 -5.68 -3.34
N ALA A 100 4.15 -6.47 -4.25
CA ALA A 100 4.89 -7.19 -5.27
C ALA A 100 5.63 -6.26 -6.24
N ILE A 101 4.98 -5.19 -6.69
CA ILE A 101 5.61 -4.16 -7.54
C ILE A 101 6.75 -3.48 -6.79
N LEU A 102 6.53 -3.14 -5.52
CA LEU A 102 7.53 -2.50 -4.68
C LEU A 102 8.74 -3.43 -4.51
N TYR A 103 8.53 -4.69 -4.11
CA TYR A 103 9.59 -5.69 -3.98
C TYR A 103 10.35 -5.92 -5.29
N ALA A 104 9.65 -6.09 -6.41
CA ALA A 104 10.28 -6.26 -7.72
C ALA A 104 11.10 -5.04 -8.14
N THR A 105 10.59 -3.83 -7.87
CA THR A 105 11.32 -2.59 -8.15
C THR A 105 12.60 -2.49 -7.32
N PHE A 106 12.54 -2.82 -6.03
CA PHE A 106 13.74 -2.87 -5.18
C PHE A 106 14.73 -3.94 -5.65
N TYR A 107 14.25 -5.11 -6.06
CA TYR A 107 15.11 -6.17 -6.58
C TYR A 107 15.86 -5.72 -7.85
N VAL A 108 15.14 -5.12 -8.81
CA VAL A 108 15.70 -4.69 -10.10
C VAL A 108 16.59 -3.44 -9.99
N TRP A 109 16.19 -2.45 -9.18
CA TRP A 109 16.89 -1.16 -9.10
C TRP A 109 17.97 -1.09 -8.02
N LEU A 110 17.83 -1.84 -6.92
CA LEU A 110 18.79 -1.82 -5.80
C LEU A 110 19.68 -3.07 -5.75
N GLY A 111 19.42 -4.10 -6.57
CA GLY A 111 20.25 -5.30 -6.61
C GLY A 111 20.41 -5.94 -5.23
N VAL A 112 19.32 -6.04 -4.48
CA VAL A 112 19.30 -6.49 -3.07
C VAL A 112 19.80 -7.94 -2.90
N ASP A 113 19.91 -8.70 -3.98
CA ASP A 113 20.63 -9.98 -4.06
C ASP A 113 21.99 -9.87 -4.78
N SER A 114 22.85 -8.93 -4.36
CA SER A 114 24.28 -9.07 -4.61
C SER A 114 24.85 -10.04 -3.54
N PRO A 115 25.21 -11.30 -3.87
CA PRO A 115 25.58 -12.33 -2.89
C PRO A 115 26.97 -12.12 -2.24
N GLY A 116 27.36 -10.87 -1.99
CA GLY A 116 28.64 -10.46 -1.42
C GLY A 116 28.54 -9.65 -0.13
N SER A 117 27.37 -9.15 0.29
CA SER A 117 27.27 -8.22 1.42
C SER A 117 27.20 -8.88 2.81
N MET A 118 27.21 -10.21 2.93
CA MET A 118 27.13 -10.90 4.23
C MET A 118 28.24 -11.93 4.48
N LYS A 119 29.33 -11.89 3.69
CA LYS A 119 30.44 -12.86 3.89
C LYS A 119 31.80 -12.27 4.20
N ASN A 120 32.09 -10.99 3.97
CA ASN A 120 33.38 -10.41 4.35
C ASN A 120 33.21 -8.92 4.71
N GLN A 121 33.03 -8.61 5.99
CA GLN A 121 33.77 -7.60 6.78
C GLN A 121 33.39 -7.77 8.25
#